data_AF-A0A536QHG0-F1
#
_entry.id   AF-A0A536QHG0-F1
#
_cell.length_a   1.000
_cell.length_b   1.000
_cell.length_c   1.000
_cell.angle_alpha   90.00
_cell.angle_beta   90.00
_cell.angle_gamma   90.00
#
_symmetry.space_group_name_H-M   'P 1'
#
loop_
_entity.id
_entity.type
_entity.pdbx_description
1 polymer ?
#
loop_
_entity_poly.entity_id
_entity_poly.type
_entity_poly.pdbx_seq_one_letter_code
_entity_poly.pdbx_strand_id
1 'polypeptide(L)'
;MKQQPALYGGQAVIEGVMIRGRRTVALACRKPNGDIYRYREALRSPLVRSRLARLPFVRGVVVLWESLDYGIRMLMRSAEVQLDQDEQLGTGGNTLIMG
;
A
#
# COMPACT_ATOMS: atom_id res chain seq x y z
N MET A 1 8.98 24.35 18.48
CA MET A 1 7.93 23.37 18.12
C MET A 1 8.47 21.97 18.38
N LYS A 2 7.90 21.20 19.32
CA LYS A 2 8.31 19.80 19.56
C LYS A 2 7.82 18.94 18.39
N GLN A 3 8.74 18.55 17.50
CA GLN A 3 8.45 17.59 16.44
C GLN A 3 8.26 16.22 17.11
N GLN A 4 7.03 15.71 17.16
CA GLN A 4 6.79 14.34 17.59
C GLN A 4 7.41 13.41 16.53
N PRO A 5 8.23 12.42 16.92
CA PRO A 5 8.85 11.52 15.96
C PRO A 5 7.75 10.84 15.15
N ALA A 6 7.83 10.97 13.83
CA ALA A 6 6.85 10.38 12.95
C ALA A 6 7.04 8.85 12.97
N LEU A 7 6.08 8.14 13.54
CA LEU A 7 6.11 6.68 13.64
C LEU A 7 5.73 6.07 12.29
N TYR A 8 6.72 5.50 11.61
CA TYR A 8 6.58 4.76 10.37
C TYR A 8 7.10 3.34 10.56
N GLY A 9 6.42 2.38 9.95
CA GLY A 9 6.86 0.99 9.85
C GLY A 9 6.64 0.48 8.43
N GLY A 10 7.10 -0.72 8.14
CA GLY A 10 6.97 -1.27 6.80
C GLY A 10 7.13 -2.77 6.71
N GLN A 11 6.86 -3.28 5.51
CA GLN A 11 7.03 -4.67 5.14
C GLN A 11 7.72 -4.72 3.78
N ALA A 12 8.56 -5.74 3.57
CA ALA A 12 9.02 -6.10 2.23
C ALA A 12 7.85 -6.72 1.43
N VAL A 13 7.82 -6.41 0.14
CA VAL A 13 6.85 -6.95 -0.83
C VAL A 13 7.59 -7.37 -2.09
N ILE A 14 6.89 -7.91 -3.08
CA ILE A 14 7.53 -8.44 -4.30
C ILE A 14 8.18 -7.28 -5.06
N GLU A 15 9.49 -7.39 -5.27
CA GLU A 15 10.31 -6.39 -5.97
C GLU A 15 10.14 -4.95 -5.43
N GLY A 16 9.88 -4.82 -4.12
CA GLY A 16 9.51 -3.53 -3.56
C GLY A 16 9.39 -3.46 -2.04
N VAL A 17 8.92 -2.30 -1.57
CA VAL A 17 8.68 -2.01 -0.15
C VAL A 17 7.30 -1.40 0.05
N MET A 18 6.70 -1.73 1.19
CA MET A 18 5.49 -1.08 1.71
C MET A 18 5.84 -0.33 3.00
N ILE A 19 5.42 0.93 3.12
CA ILE A 19 5.52 1.74 4.34
C ILE A 19 4.12 2.14 4.83
N ARG A 20 3.84 1.88 6.10
CA ARG A 20 2.64 2.30 6.81
C ARG A 20 2.97 3.45 7.77
N GLY A 21 2.33 4.59 7.55
CA GLY A 21 2.24 5.69 8.51
C GLY A 21 0.93 5.68 9.28
N ARG A 22 0.74 6.65 10.18
CA ARG A 22 -0.45 6.75 11.04
C ARG A 22 -1.78 6.86 10.30
N ARG A 23 -1.77 7.37 9.06
CA ARG A 23 -2.98 7.70 8.27
C ARG A 23 -2.90 7.26 6.81
N THR A 24 -1.76 6.72 6.39
CA THR A 24 -1.48 6.47 4.97
C THR A 24 -0.55 5.27 4.83
N VAL A 25 -0.84 4.42 3.85
CA VAL A 25 0.02 3.34 3.40
C VAL A 25 0.55 3.70 2.03
N ALA A 26 1.82 3.44 1.79
CA ALA A 26 2.48 3.63 0.53
C ALA A 26 3.20 2.35 0.12
N LEU A 27 3.15 2.04 -1.16
CA LEU A 27 3.77 0.89 -1.80
C LEU A 27 4.62 1.41 -2.96
N ALA A 28 5.83 0.90 -3.08
CA ALA A 28 6.67 1.10 -4.25
C ALA A 28 7.30 -0.24 -4.65
N CYS A 29 7.08 -0.66 -5.90
CA CYS A 29 7.69 -1.87 -6.45
C CYS A 29 8.16 -1.62 -7.89
N ARG A 30 9.18 -2.38 -8.31
CA ARG A 30 9.70 -2.35 -9.67
C ARG A 30 8.76 -3.12 -10.58
N LYS A 31 8.28 -2.49 -11.65
CA LYS A 31 7.62 -3.17 -12.75
C LYS A 31 8.65 -3.98 -13.54
N PRO A 32 8.25 -5.07 -14.21
CA PRO A 32 9.20 -5.84 -15.00
C PRO A 32 9.87 -5.08 -16.15
N ASN A 33 9.20 -4.04 -16.69
CA ASN A 33 9.77 -3.14 -17.69
C ASN A 33 10.87 -2.21 -17.12
N GLY A 34 11.17 -2.30 -15.83
CA GLY A 34 12.19 -1.52 -15.13
C GLY A 34 11.64 -0.27 -14.42
N ASP A 35 10.41 0.17 -14.72
CA ASP A 35 9.81 1.35 -14.11
C ASP A 35 9.44 1.12 -12.63
N ILE A 36 9.24 2.21 -11.88
CA ILE A 36 8.78 2.11 -10.48
C ILE A 36 7.28 2.40 -10.40
N TYR A 37 6.50 1.37 -10.06
CA TYR A 37 5.12 1.52 -9.67
C TYR A 37 5.03 2.12 -8.26
N ARG A 38 4.14 3.10 -8.08
CA ARG A 38 3.90 3.78 -6.81
C ARG A 38 2.42 3.78 -6.52
N TYR A 39 2.06 3.35 -5.33
CA TYR A 39 0.68 3.34 -4.85
C TYR A 39 0.59 3.97 -3.47
N ARG A 40 -0.47 4.72 -3.22
CA ARG A 40 -0.73 5.37 -1.93
C ARG A 40 -2.22 5.33 -1.63
N GLU A 41 -2.55 4.94 -0.41
CA GLU A 41 -3.93 4.92 0.07
C GLU A 41 -4.02 5.46 1.50
N ALA A 42 -5.11 6.15 1.82
CA ALA A 42 -5.38 6.60 3.17
C ALA A 42 -5.91 5.42 4.02
N LEU A 43 -5.30 5.16 5.18
CA LEU A 43 -5.86 4.19 6.13
C LEU A 43 -7.13 4.81 6.71
N ARG A 44 -8.28 4.30 6.27
CA ARG A 44 -9.50 4.40 7.05
C ARG A 44 -9.38 3.35 8.14
N SER A 45 -9.18 3.77 9.39
CA SER A 45 -9.28 2.88 10.55
C SER A 45 -10.61 3.19 11.29
N PRO A 46 -11.77 2.77 10.74
CA PRO A 46 -13.06 2.94 11.39
C PRO A 46 -13.18 2.04 12.64
N LEU A 47 -12.42 0.94 12.69
CA LEU A 47 -12.51 -0.09 13.73
C LEU A 47 -12.01 0.38 15.11
N VAL A 48 -11.07 1.31 15.18
CA VAL A 48 -10.54 1.85 16.45
C VAL A 48 -11.53 2.82 17.12
N ARG A 49 -12.63 3.21 16.44
CA ARG A 49 -13.59 4.19 16.97
C ARG A 49 -14.63 3.59 17.93
N SER A 50 -14.82 2.27 17.95
CA SER A 50 -15.80 1.63 18.83
C SER A 50 -15.31 1.58 20.29
N ARG A 51 -16.23 1.71 21.26
CA ARG A 51 -15.90 1.61 22.70
C ARG A 51 -15.29 0.25 23.08
N LEU A 52 -15.70 -0.81 22.37
CA LEU A 52 -15.25 -2.18 22.60
C LEU A 52 -13.81 -2.43 22.10
N ALA A 53 -13.39 -1.76 21.02
CA ALA A 53 -12.02 -1.83 20.50
C ALA A 53 -10.98 -1.09 21.38
N ARG A 54 -11.37 -0.52 22.53
CA ARG A 54 -10.46 0.09 23.50
C ARG A 54 -9.91 -0.89 24.52
N LEU A 55 -10.55 -2.04 24.71
CA LEU A 55 -10.05 -3.09 25.61
C LEU A 55 -8.69 -3.60 25.07
N PRO A 56 -7.65 -3.75 25.92
CA PRO A 56 -6.27 -3.98 25.46
C PRO A 56 -6.13 -5.25 24.59
N PHE A 57 -6.86 -6.32 24.92
CA PHE A 57 -6.86 -7.56 24.15
C PHE A 57 -7.55 -7.40 22.79
N VAL A 58 -8.79 -6.88 22.78
CA VAL A 58 -9.57 -6.66 21.56
C VAL A 58 -8.86 -5.67 20.63
N ARG A 59 -8.25 -4.61 21.19
CA ARG A 59 -7.44 -3.64 20.47
C ARG A 59 -6.28 -4.32 19.74
N GLY A 60 -5.58 -5.24 20.40
CA GLY A 60 -4.47 -5.99 19.80
C GLY A 60 -4.92 -6.81 18.60
N VAL A 61 -6.00 -7.59 18.76
CA VAL A 61 -6.57 -8.42 17.68
C VAL A 61 -7.02 -7.57 16.49
N VAL A 62 -7.71 -6.45 16.75
CA VAL A 62 -8.17 -5.53 15.69
C VAL A 62 -7.00 -4.93 14.93
N VAL A 63 -5.96 -4.46 15.63
CA VAL A 63 -4.76 -3.88 14.98
C VAL A 63 -3.99 -4.93 14.20
N LEU A 64 -3.90 -6.16 14.72
CA LEU A 64 -3.26 -7.27 14.02
C LEU A 64 -4.02 -7.62 12.74
N TRP A 65 -5.33 -7.79 12.83
CA TRP A 65 -6.19 -8.04 11.67
C TRP A 65 -6.03 -6.95 10.63
N GLU A 66 -6.14 -5.69 11.02
CA GLU A 66 -6.00 -4.55 10.10
C GLU A 66 -4.61 -4.57 9.42
N SER A 67 -3.55 -4.86 10.18
CA SER A 67 -2.19 -4.93 9.63
C SER A 67 -1.99 -6.10 8.67
N LEU A 68 -2.58 -7.26 8.98
CA LEU A 68 -2.55 -8.44 8.12
C LEU A 68 -3.33 -8.20 6.80
N ASP A 69 -4.53 -7.64 6.89
CA ASP A 69 -5.33 -7.29 5.73
C ASP A 69 -4.56 -6.36 4.78
N TYR A 70 -4.02 -5.26 5.29
CA TYR A 70 -3.20 -4.36 4.47
C TYR A 70 -1.93 -5.05 3.94
N GLY A 71 -1.24 -5.87 4.74
CA GLY A 71 -0.03 -6.57 4.32
C GLY A 71 -0.30 -7.52 3.14
N ILE A 72 -1.34 -8.35 3.24
CA ILE A 72 -1.76 -9.25 2.16
C ILE A 72 -2.18 -8.47 0.93
N ARG A 73 -2.98 -7.41 1.08
CA ARG A 73 -3.43 -6.58 -0.06
C ARG A 73 -2.27 -5.95 -0.81
N MET A 74 -1.23 -5.48 -0.12
CA MET A 74 -0.06 -4.89 -0.76
C MET A 74 0.84 -5.96 -1.41
N LEU A 75 0.93 -7.15 -0.83
CA LEU A 75 1.59 -8.30 -1.47
C LEU A 75 0.89 -8.68 -2.77
N MET A 76 -0.42 -8.89 -2.74
CA MET A 76 -1.22 -9.22 -3.93
C MET A 76 -1.07 -8.15 -5.00
N ARG A 77 -1.14 -6.86 -4.62
CA ARG A 77 -0.96 -5.77 -5.57
C ARG A 77 0.44 -5.71 -6.17
N SER A 78 1.47 -5.99 -5.38
CA SER A 78 2.84 -6.10 -5.93
C SER A 78 2.99 -7.28 -6.90
N ALA A 79 2.26 -8.37 -6.68
CA ALA A 79 2.21 -9.52 -7.58
C ALA A 79 1.50 -9.18 -8.89
N GLU A 80 0.32 -8.55 -8.82
CA GLU A 80 -0.42 -8.08 -10.00
C GLU A 80 0.47 -7.20 -10.89
N VAL A 81 1.22 -6.27 -10.31
CA VAL A 81 2.15 -5.40 -11.04
C VAL A 81 3.28 -6.17 -11.75
N GLN A 82 3.67 -7.36 -11.26
CA GLN A 82 4.61 -8.22 -11.98
C GLN A 82 3.97 -8.97 -13.15
N LEU A 83 2.68 -9.30 -13.03
CA LEU A 83 1.93 -10.06 -14.03
C LEU A 83 1.37 -9.15 -15.15
N ASP A 84 1.19 -7.86 -14.89
CA ASP A 84 0.64 -6.84 -15.80
C ASP A 84 1.47 -6.58 -17.08
N GLN A 85 2.55 -7.35 -17.32
CA GLN A 85 3.27 -7.36 -18.60
C GLN A 85 2.48 -7.94 -19.76
N ASP A 86 1.44 -8.74 -19.51
CA ASP A 86 0.68 -9.39 -20.58
C ASP A 86 -0.40 -8.49 -21.22
N GLU A 87 -0.77 -7.34 -20.60
CA GLU A 87 -1.88 -6.48 -21.11
C GLU A 87 -1.47 -5.06 -21.57
N GLN A 88 -0.24 -4.60 -21.35
CA GLN A 88 0.16 -3.20 -21.66
C GLN A 88 1.00 -3.02 -22.93
N LEU A 89 0.88 -3.91 -23.92
CA LEU A 89 1.51 -3.78 -25.25
C LEU A 89 0.67 -3.05 -26.31
N GLY A 90 -0.39 -2.31 -25.94
CA GLY A 90 -1.10 -1.52 -26.95
C GLY A 90 -2.06 -0.48 -26.42
N THR A 91 -1.59 0.70 -26.00
CA THR A 91 -2.36 1.98 -26.03
C THR A 91 -1.41 3.20 -25.86
N GLY A 92 -0.43 3.39 -26.75
CA GLY A 92 0.46 4.57 -26.61
C GLY A 92 1.07 5.16 -27.88
N GLY A 93 0.83 4.59 -29.07
CA GLY A 93 1.55 4.98 -30.29
C GLY A 93 0.99 6.17 -31.08
N ASN A 94 -0.24 6.65 -30.84
CA ASN A 94 -0.94 7.49 -31.82
C ASN A 94 -1.34 8.91 -31.38
N THR A 95 -0.73 9.50 -30.34
CA THR A 95 -1.02 10.90 -29.94
C THR A 95 0.09 11.89 -30.33
N LEU A 96 0.84 11.61 -31.40
CA LEU A 96 1.89 12.50 -31.93
C LEU A 96 1.64 12.97 -33.37
N ILE A 97 0.44 12.71 -33.94
CA ILE A 97 0.08 13.17 -35.30
C ILE A 97 -1.33 13.77 -35.31
N MET A 98 -1.57 14.84 -34.55
CA MET A 98 -2.52 15.92 -34.88
C MET A 98 -2.55 16.92 -33.72
N GLY A 99 -2.10 18.15 -33.98
CA GLY A 99 -2.15 19.27 -33.04
C GLY A 99 -1.04 20.26 -33.29
#